data_AF-A0A068QQU4-F1
#
_entry.id   AF-A0A068QQU4-F1
#
_cell.length_a   1.000
_cell.length_b   1.000
_cell.length_c   1.000
_cell.angle_alpha   90.00
_cell.angle_beta   90.00
_cell.angle_gamma   90.00
#
_symmetry.space_group_name_H-M   'P 1'
#
loop_
_entity.id
_entity.type
_entity.pdbx_description
1 polymer ?
#
loop_
_entity_poly.entity_id
_entity_poly.type
_entity_poly.pdbx_seq_one_letter_code
_entity_poly.pdbx_strand_id
1 'polypeptide(L)' 'MPRIGKTRWKGGKRKAGKSHIPNRVDISQRPAIADKRARVGDFEGDTICSQNAYLVTLVDRKSLATRGA' A
#
# COMPACT_ATOMS: atom_id res chain seq x y z
N MET A 1 -15.42 9.95 -22.89
CA MET A 1 -16.14 8.99 -22.03
C MET A 1 -15.84 9.33 -20.57
N PRO A 2 -16.84 9.53 -19.70
CA PRO A 2 -16.57 9.89 -18.31
C PRO A 2 -15.99 8.68 -17.56
N ARG A 3 -14.84 8.86 -16.92
CA ARG A 3 -14.26 7.86 -16.02
C ARG A 3 -15.05 7.89 -14.72
N ILE A 4 -16.03 7.02 -14.59
CA ILE A 4 -16.72 6.79 -13.32
C ILE A 4 -15.69 6.16 -12.38
N GLY A 5 -15.13 6.95 -11.46
CA GLY A 5 -14.27 6.44 -10.40
C GLY A 5 -15.04 5.39 -9.60
N LYS A 6 -14.41 4.24 -9.32
CA LYS A 6 -15.04 3.20 -8.49
C LYS A 6 -15.44 3.82 -7.15
N THR A 7 -16.71 3.74 -6.80
CA THR A 7 -17.20 4.17 -5.48
C THR A 7 -16.45 3.40 -4.40
N ARG A 8 -15.84 4.14 -3.45
CA ARG A 8 -15.11 3.52 -2.35
C ARG A 8 -16.10 2.72 -1.50
N TRP A 9 -15.85 1.42 -1.36
CA TRP A 9 -16.69 0.54 -0.54
C TRP A 9 -16.71 1.08 0.89
N LYS A 10 -17.89 1.51 1.38
CA LYS A 10 -18.08 1.89 2.79
C LYS A 10 -17.99 0.62 3.62
N GLY A 11 -16.86 0.38 4.28
CA GLY A 11 -16.49 -0.86 4.95
C GLY A 11 -17.56 -1.42 5.88
N GLY A 12 -18.51 -2.18 5.33
CA GLY A 12 -19.56 -2.88 6.05
C GLY A 12 -19.14 -4.31 6.34
N LYS A 13 -19.07 -4.65 7.64
CA LYS A 13 -19.09 -6.00 8.24
C LYS A 13 -18.01 -7.03 7.86
N ARG A 14 -17.09 -6.76 6.93
CA ARG A 14 -15.90 -7.61 6.76
C ARG A 14 -14.80 -7.11 7.67
N LYS A 15 -14.29 -7.96 8.58
CA LYS A 15 -13.03 -7.69 9.28
C LYS A 15 -11.93 -7.62 8.22
N ALA A 16 -11.62 -6.44 7.69
CA ALA A 16 -10.49 -6.24 6.78
C ALA A 16 -9.19 -6.44 7.58
N GLY A 17 -8.82 -7.70 7.80
CA GLY A 17 -7.69 -8.10 8.63
C GLY A 17 -6.58 -8.73 7.80
N LYS A 18 -5.44 -8.94 8.45
CA LYS A 18 -4.24 -9.57 7.87
C LYS A 18 -4.53 -10.90 7.15
N SER A 19 -5.57 -11.64 7.58
CA SER A 19 -6.00 -12.92 7.01
C SER A 19 -6.65 -12.83 5.62
N HIS A 20 -7.04 -11.64 5.16
CA HIS A 20 -7.71 -11.46 3.86
C HIS A 20 -6.77 -11.08 2.72
N ILE A 21 -5.46 -10.97 2.99
CA ILE A 21 -4.45 -10.74 1.96
C ILE A 21 -3.92 -12.12 1.54
N PRO A 22 -4.26 -12.62 0.34
CA PRO A 22 -3.73 -13.90 -0.12
C PRO A 22 -2.21 -13.84 -0.17
N ASN A 23 -1.55 -14.91 0.28
CA ASN A 23 -0.09 -15.02 0.32
C ASN A 23 0.58 -13.85 1.08
N ARG A 24 -0.06 -13.34 2.14
CA ARG A 24 0.57 -12.35 3.02
C ARG A 24 1.82 -12.95 3.64
N VAL A 25 2.97 -12.41 3.25
CA VAL A 25 4.25 -12.63 3.91
C VAL A 25 4.42 -11.55 4.99
N ASP A 26 4.96 -11.92 6.15
CA ASP A 26 5.24 -10.92 7.17
C ASP A 26 6.37 -9.99 6.73
N ILE A 27 6.35 -8.72 7.15
CA ILE A 27 7.37 -7.74 6.72
C ILE A 27 8.79 -8.15 7.15
N SER A 28 8.90 -8.87 8.27
CA SER A 28 10.15 -9.45 8.75
C SER A 28 10.73 -10.53 7.82
N GLN A 29 9.90 -11.14 6.97
CA GLN A 29 10.27 -12.21 6.04
C GLN A 29 10.55 -11.68 4.62
N ARG A 30 10.55 -10.37 4.40
CA ARG A 30 10.86 -9.79 3.08
C ARG A 30 12.27 -10.20 2.64
N PRO A 31 12.49 -10.43 1.33
CA PRO A 31 13.81 -10.80 0.86
C PRO A 31 14.80 -9.65 1.07
N ALA A 32 16.02 -9.97 1.50
CA ALA A 32 17.06 -8.97 1.80
C ALA A 32 17.36 -8.00 0.63
N ILE A 33 17.06 -8.40 -0.61
CA ILE A 33 17.20 -7.53 -1.79
C ILE A 33 16.31 -6.27 -1.70
N ALA A 34 15.15 -6.35 -1.05
CA ALA A 34 14.26 -5.21 -0.86
C ALA A 34 14.86 -4.14 0.05
N ASP A 35 15.78 -4.51 0.95
CA ASP A 35 16.54 -3.58 1.80
C ASP A 35 17.78 -3.01 1.11
N LYS A 36 18.29 -3.69 0.09
CA LYS A 36 19.42 -3.22 -0.72
C LYS A 36 19.06 -2.08 -1.66
N ARG A 37 17.77 -1.79 -1.86
CA ARG A 37 17.27 -0.70 -2.74
C ARG A 37 17.86 -0.75 -4.16
N ALA A 38 18.21 -1.96 -4.63
CA ALA A 38 19.01 -2.16 -5.84
C ALA A 38 18.19 -2.15 -7.14
N ARG A 39 16.87 -2.41 -7.06
CA ARG A 39 15.95 -2.49 -8.22
C ARG A 39 14.66 -1.72 -7.96
N VAL A 40 13.97 -1.35 -9.03
CA VAL A 40 12.63 -0.74 -8.97
C VAL A 40 11.60 -1.86 -8.80
N GLY A 41 10.52 -1.58 -8.09
CA GLY A 41 9.38 -2.48 -7.92
C GLY A 41 9.19 -2.97 -6.49
N ASP A 42 10.11 -2.66 -5.58
CA ASP A 42 9.96 -2.91 -4.16
C ASP A 42 9.25 -1.70 -3.54
N PHE A 43 7.92 -1.77 -3.37
CA PHE A 43 7.09 -0.67 -2.88
C PHE A 43 6.81 -0.77 -1.38
N GLU A 44 6.80 0.38 -0.72
CA GLU A 44 6.41 0.57 0.68
C GLU A 44 5.18 1.46 0.75
N GLY A 45 4.19 1.06 1.55
CA GLY A 45 2.92 1.76 1.64
C GLY A 45 2.53 2.04 3.08
N ASP A 46 2.50 3.32 3.45
CA ASP A 46 2.10 3.76 4.78
C ASP A 46 0.71 4.37 4.75
N THR A 47 0.03 4.33 5.90
CA THR A 47 -1.23 5.03 6.10
C THR A 47 -1.06 6.03 7.23
N ILE A 48 -1.10 7.31 6.89
CA ILE A 48 -1.10 8.43 7.84
C ILE A 48 -2.56 8.72 8.18
N CYS A 49 -2.92 8.60 9.45
CA CYS A 49 -4.25 8.97 9.94
C CYS A 49 -4.21 10.33 10.64
N SER A 50 -5.16 11.19 10.31
CA SER A 50 -5.53 12.36 11.10
C SER A 50 -6.90 12.14 11.74
N GLN A 51 -7.36 13.11 12.52
CA GLN A 51 -8.66 13.04 13.19
C GLN A 51 -9.83 12.84 12.21
N ASN A 52 -9.74 13.44 11.01
CA ASN A 52 -10.83 13.46 10.04
C ASN A 52 -10.45 12.93 8.65
N ALA A 53 -9.20 12.48 8.45
CA ALA A 53 -8.72 12.05 7.14
C ALA A 53 -7.69 10.93 7.23
N TYR A 54 -7.54 10.20 6.13
CA TYR A 54 -6.51 9.19 5.94
C TYR A 54 -5.77 9.46 4.64
N LEU A 55 -4.45 9.51 4.70
CA LEU A 55 -3.57 9.63 3.56
C LEU A 55 -2.78 8.32 3.42
N VAL A 56 -2.83 7.73 2.22
CA VAL A 56 -2.03 6.55 1.89
C VAL A 56 -0.87 7.00 1.02
N THR A 57 0.34 6.64 1.42
CA THR A 57 1.54 6.83 0.61
C THR A 57 1.91 5.50 -0.05
N LEU A 58 2.52 5.57 -1.24
CA LEU A 58 3.07 4.41 -1.92
C LEU A 58 4.37 4.85 -2.60
N VAL A 59 5.49 4.37 -2.09
CA VAL A 59 6.83 4.81 -2.49
C VAL A 59 7.64 3.61 -2.93
N ASP A 60 8.31 3.73 -4.08
CA ASP A 60 9.31 2.75 -4.50
C ASP A 60 10.60 2.95 -3.69
N ARG A 61 11.08 1.89 -3.02
CA ARG A 61 12.22 2.01 -2.10
C ARG A 61 13.51 2.38 -2.81
N LYS A 62 13.70 2.02 -4.09
CA LYS A 62 14.90 2.43 -4.84
C LYS A 62 14.88 3.90 -5.21
N SER A 63 13.87 4.32 -5.95
CA SER A 63 13.79 5.65 -6.55
C SER A 63 13.32 6.73 -5.57
N LEU A 64 12.68 6.34 -4.46
CA LEU A 64 11.94 7.25 -3.56
C LEU A 64 10.85 8.05 -4.27
N ALA A 65 10.53 7.69 -5.51
CA ALA A 65 9.49 8.36 -6.26
C ALA A 65 8.14 7.87 -5.74
N THR A 66 7.31 8.83 -5.34
CA THR A 66 5.89 8.59 -5.08
C THR A 66 5.16 8.65 -6.41
N ARG A 67 4.37 7.63 -6.74
CA ARG A 67 3.47 7.75 -7.90
C ARG A 67 2.29 8.60 -7.47
N GLY A 68 2.35 9.90 -7.76
CA GLY A 68 1.23 10.82 -7.58
C GLY A 68 0.01 10.30 -8.33
N ALA A 69 -1.11 10.16 -7.63
CA ALA A 69 -2.41 9.83 -8.19
C ALA A 69 -3.18 11.10 -8.53
#